data_AF-A0A6M1UCS8-F1
#
_entry.id   AF-A0A6M1UCS8-F1
#
_cell.length_a   1.000
_cell.length_b   1.000
_cell.length_c   1.000
_cell.angle_alpha   90.00
_cell.angle_beta   90.00
_cell.angle_gamma   90.00
#
_symmetry.space_group_name_H-M   'P 1'
#
loop_
_entity.id
_entity.type
_entity.pdbx_description
1 polymer ?
#
loop_
_entity_poly.entity_id
_entity_poly.type
_entity_poly.pdbx_seq_one_letter_code
_entity_poly.pdbx_strand_id
1 'polypeptide(L)'
;MEALFQQLMECTDALIEACQRPVSEETEEDGIGVILEKRERLLHELGDHLAQETDPDKYVGLFEKCKQKEEMAGQLLAKAMDHLSQKIRDTRHSRSVSTNYNAYTRIMPYGAFIDQKK
;
A
#
# COMPACT_ATOMS: atom_id res chain seq x y z
N MET A 1 -28.49 -6.31 6.15
CA MET A 1 -28.14 -5.67 4.86
C MET A 1 -27.60 -4.26 5.03
N GLU A 2 -28.37 -3.26 5.47
CA GLU A 2 -27.84 -1.88 5.65
C GLU A 2 -26.63 -1.81 6.60
N ALA A 3 -26.68 -2.57 7.70
CA ALA A 3 -25.56 -2.68 8.64
C ALA A 3 -24.27 -3.23 7.99
N LEU A 4 -24.37 -4.14 7.02
CA LEU A 4 -23.21 -4.70 6.31
C LEU A 4 -22.59 -3.68 5.37
N PHE A 5 -23.43 -2.91 4.64
CA PHE A 5 -22.94 -1.78 3.84
C PHE A 5 -22.24 -0.74 4.71
N GLN A 6 -22.79 -0.44 5.88
CA GLN A 6 -22.19 0.49 6.83
C GLN A 6 -20.83 -0.01 7.35
N GLN A 7 -20.76 -1.28 7.76
CA GLN A 7 -19.51 -1.91 8.20
C GLN A 7 -18.46 -1.97 7.09
N LEU A 8 -18.87 -2.20 5.84
CA LEU A 8 -17.98 -2.17 4.70
C LEU A 8 -17.40 -0.77 4.52
N MET A 9 -18.24 0.27 4.53
CA MET A 9 -17.78 1.66 4.42
C MET A 9 -16.81 2.07 5.53
N GLU A 10 -17.07 1.67 6.78
CA GLU A 10 -16.17 1.93 7.91
C GLU A 10 -14.82 1.20 7.74
N CYS A 11 -14.84 -0.02 7.21
CA CYS A 11 -13.64 -0.78 6.90
C CYS A 11 -12.83 -0.11 5.77
N THR A 12 -13.52 0.40 4.75
CA THR A 12 -12.90 1.15 3.63
C THR A 12 -12.33 2.49 4.11
N ASP A 13 -12.97 3.18 5.05
CA ASP A 13 -12.44 4.40 5.66
C ASP A 13 -11.16 4.13 6.45
N ALA A 14 -11.14 3.07 7.26
CA ALA A 14 -9.93 2.67 8.00
C ALA A 14 -8.77 2.34 7.05
N LEU A 15 -9.06 1.73 5.89
CA LEU A 15 -8.07 1.47 4.85
C LEU A 15 -7.51 2.76 4.24
N ILE A 16 -8.38 3.73 3.96
CA ILE A 16 -8.00 5.05 3.44
C ILE A 16 -7.10 5.78 4.44
N GLU A 17 -7.48 5.80 5.72
CA GLU A 17 -6.68 6.41 6.78
C GLU A 17 -5.30 5.75 6.92
N ALA A 18 -5.26 4.41 6.86
CA ALA A 18 -4.00 3.67 6.91
C ALA A 18 -3.08 4.01 5.72
N CYS A 19 -3.65 4.17 4.51
CA CYS A 19 -2.88 4.55 3.32
C CYS A 19 -2.35 5.99 3.35
N GLN A 20 -3.02 6.88 4.09
CA GLN A 20 -2.66 8.29 4.20
C GLN A 20 -1.69 8.56 5.36
N ARG A 21 -1.62 7.67 6.35
CA ARG A 21 -0.71 7.80 7.49
C ARG A 21 0.74 7.69 7.00
N PRO A 22 1.62 8.64 7.35
CA PRO A 22 3.04 8.51 7.05
C PRO A 22 3.60 7.26 7.74
N VAL A 23 4.32 6.44 6.98
CA VAL A 23 5.00 5.24 7.51
C VAL A 23 5.98 5.68 8.59
N SER A 24 5.63 5.44 9.86
CA SER A 24 6.52 5.61 11.00
C SER A 24 7.24 4.28 11.24
N GLU A 25 8.55 4.34 11.47
CA GLU A 25 9.42 3.17 11.71
C GLU A 25 9.02 2.35 12.95
N GLU A 26 8.12 2.87 13.79
CA GLU A 26 7.72 2.25 15.07
C GLU A 26 6.34 1.56 15.07
N THR A 27 5.59 1.58 13.97
CA THR A 27 4.25 0.97 13.95
C THR A 27 4.27 -0.30 13.11
N GLU A 28 4.14 -1.44 13.78
CA GLU A 28 4.03 -2.78 13.21
C GLU A 28 3.10 -2.77 11.97
N GLU A 29 3.61 -3.29 10.86
CA GLU A 29 2.98 -3.39 9.53
C GLU A 29 1.68 -4.24 9.49
N ASP A 30 1.11 -4.64 10.63
CA ASP A 30 0.04 -5.66 10.69
C ASP A 30 -1.41 -5.12 10.61
N GLY A 31 -1.62 -3.80 10.59
CA GLY A 31 -2.98 -3.23 10.58
C GLY A 31 -3.71 -3.38 9.23
N ILE A 32 -3.00 -3.20 8.11
CA ILE A 32 -3.63 -3.16 6.78
C ILE A 32 -4.10 -4.56 6.35
N GLY A 33 -3.32 -5.61 6.64
CA GLY A 33 -3.68 -6.99 6.34
C GLY A 33 -5.01 -7.40 6.99
N VAL A 34 -5.18 -7.09 8.29
CA VAL A 34 -6.41 -7.36 9.04
C VAL A 34 -7.61 -6.60 8.46
N ILE A 35 -7.40 -5.35 8.04
CA ILE A 35 -8.46 -4.54 7.40
C ILE A 35 -8.87 -5.16 6.05
N LEU A 36 -7.92 -5.64 5.26
CA LEU A 36 -8.20 -6.28 3.98
C LEU A 36 -8.94 -7.61 4.14
N GLU A 37 -8.53 -8.46 5.09
CA GLU A 37 -9.22 -9.72 5.39
C GLU A 37 -10.65 -9.49 5.88
N LYS A 38 -10.84 -8.51 6.78
CA LYS A 38 -12.18 -8.14 7.28
C LYS A 38 -13.06 -7.65 6.13
N ARG A 39 -12.50 -6.84 5.22
CA ARG A 39 -13.21 -6.33 4.04
C ARG A 39 -13.62 -7.44 3.09
N GLU A 40 -12.73 -8.40 2.81
CA GLU A 40 -13.04 -9.55 1.95
C GLU A 40 -14.20 -10.39 2.52
N ARG A 41 -14.18 -10.65 3.83
CA ARG A 41 -15.26 -11.34 4.52
C ARG A 41 -16.59 -10.60 4.39
N LEU A 42 -16.60 -9.29 4.64
CA LEU A 42 -17.81 -8.46 4.53
C LEU A 42 -18.37 -8.46 3.10
N LEU A 43 -17.52 -8.47 2.08
CA LEU A 43 -17.94 -8.55 0.68
C LEU A 43 -18.58 -9.89 0.34
N HIS A 44 -18.03 -11.00 0.86
CA HIS A 44 -18.65 -12.32 0.71
C HIS A 44 -20.02 -12.39 1.39
N GLU A 45 -20.10 -11.97 2.66
CA GLU A 45 -21.37 -11.94 3.40
C GLU A 45 -22.42 -11.07 2.70
N LEU A 46 -22.02 -9.91 2.17
CA LEU A 46 -22.91 -9.01 1.43
C LEU A 46 -23.38 -9.65 0.11
N GLY A 47 -22.52 -10.38 -0.58
CA GLY A 47 -22.87 -11.15 -1.78
C GLY A 47 -23.88 -12.25 -1.50
N ASP A 48 -23.67 -13.03 -0.44
CA ASP A 48 -24.57 -14.10 -0.02
C ASP A 48 -25.95 -13.57 0.39
N HIS A 49 -25.99 -12.43 1.10
CA HIS A 49 -27.24 -11.78 1.47
C HIS A 49 -27.98 -11.15 0.29
N LEU A 50 -27.25 -10.53 -0.65
CA LEU A 50 -27.85 -9.98 -1.87
C LEU A 50 -28.46 -11.07 -2.76
N ALA A 51 -27.83 -12.25 -2.82
CA ALA A 51 -28.34 -13.38 -3.59
C ALA A 51 -29.68 -13.92 -3.04
N GLN A 52 -29.97 -13.69 -1.76
CA GLN A 52 -31.21 -14.10 -1.09
C GLN A 52 -32.24 -12.98 -0.99
N GLU A 53 -31.89 -11.76 -1.38
CA GLU A 53 -32.75 -10.58 -1.26
C GLU A 53 -33.75 -10.51 -2.43
N THR A 54 -35.02 -10.36 -2.11
CA THR A 54 -36.12 -10.29 -3.09
C THR A 54 -36.29 -8.92 -3.72
N ASP A 55 -35.83 -7.86 -3.06
CA ASP A 55 -35.79 -6.51 -3.60
C ASP A 55 -34.39 -5.91 -3.37
N PRO A 56 -33.42 -6.20 -4.25
CA PRO A 56 -32.07 -5.66 -4.15
C PRO A 56 -32.01 -4.16 -4.55
N ASP A 57 -32.99 -3.67 -5.30
CA ASP A 57 -33.01 -2.30 -5.82
C ASP A 57 -33.11 -1.26 -4.70
N LYS A 58 -33.71 -1.63 -3.56
CA LYS A 58 -33.76 -0.78 -2.36
C LYS A 58 -32.37 -0.42 -1.80
N TYR A 59 -31.32 -1.14 -2.18
CA TYR A 59 -29.94 -0.90 -1.73
C TYR A 59 -29.04 -0.20 -2.73
N VAL A 60 -29.55 0.15 -3.93
CA VAL A 60 -28.75 0.79 -5.00
C VAL A 60 -28.02 2.05 -4.50
N GLY A 61 -28.69 2.87 -3.69
CA GLY A 61 -28.06 4.07 -3.12
C GLY A 61 -26.90 3.77 -2.16
N LEU A 62 -26.95 2.67 -1.42
CA LEU A 62 -25.84 2.23 -0.55
C LEU A 62 -24.71 1.61 -1.37
N PHE A 63 -25.06 0.85 -2.40
CA PHE A 63 -24.09 0.26 -3.32
C PHE A 63 -23.26 1.33 -4.02
N GLU A 64 -23.89 2.37 -4.57
CA GLU A 64 -23.18 3.47 -5.24
C GLU A 64 -22.26 4.22 -4.27
N LYS A 65 -22.68 4.45 -3.02
CA LYS A 65 -21.82 5.06 -1.99
C LYS A 65 -20.61 4.19 -1.67
N CYS A 66 -20.81 2.89 -1.50
CA CYS A 66 -19.71 1.95 -1.25
C CYS A 66 -18.75 1.93 -2.43
N LYS A 67 -19.27 1.84 -3.65
CA LYS A 67 -18.48 1.84 -4.88
C LYS A 67 -17.59 3.08 -4.99
N GLN A 68 -18.11 4.27 -4.73
CA GLN A 68 -17.32 5.51 -4.76
C GLN A 68 -16.18 5.48 -3.74
N LYS A 69 -16.45 5.03 -2.50
CA LYS A 69 -15.39 4.90 -1.49
C LYS A 69 -14.34 3.87 -1.88
N GLU A 70 -14.77 2.76 -2.45
CA GLU A 70 -13.89 1.70 -2.91
C GLU A 70 -12.98 2.15 -4.05
N GLU A 71 -13.51 2.93 -4.99
CA GLU A 71 -12.71 3.54 -6.06
C GLU A 71 -11.65 4.49 -5.48
N MET A 72 -12.01 5.31 -4.48
CA MET A 72 -11.06 6.18 -3.79
C MET A 72 -9.97 5.40 -3.05
N ALA A 73 -10.35 4.36 -2.30
CA ALA A 73 -9.40 3.49 -1.61
C ALA A 73 -8.43 2.79 -2.59
N GLY A 74 -8.96 2.30 -3.71
CA GLY A 74 -8.17 1.68 -4.78
C GLY A 74 -7.14 2.64 -5.38
N GLN A 75 -7.52 3.90 -5.63
CA GLN A 75 -6.58 4.92 -6.14
C GLN A 75 -5.46 5.22 -5.14
N LEU A 76 -5.77 5.30 -3.84
CA LEU A 76 -4.78 5.56 -2.81
C LEU A 76 -3.81 4.38 -2.62
N LEU A 77 -4.33 3.15 -2.62
CA LEU A 77 -3.50 1.95 -2.58
C LEU A 77 -2.57 1.86 -3.80
N ALA A 78 -3.09 2.12 -4.99
CA ALA A 78 -2.28 2.12 -6.22
C ALA A 78 -1.14 3.14 -6.14
N LYS A 79 -1.44 4.35 -5.63
CA LYS A 79 -0.43 5.41 -5.43
C LYS A 79 0.62 5.02 -4.39
N ALA A 80 0.22 4.37 -3.29
CA ALA A 80 1.13 3.89 -2.26
C ALA A 80 2.07 2.79 -2.82
N MET A 81 1.53 1.86 -3.61
CA MET A 81 2.30 0.81 -4.27
C MET A 81 3.30 1.35 -5.30
N ASP A 82 2.93 2.37 -6.07
CA ASP A 82 3.85 3.02 -7.01
C ASP A 82 4.98 3.75 -6.26
N HIS A 83 4.67 4.45 -5.17
CA HIS A 83 5.67 5.08 -4.32
C HIS A 83 6.66 4.07 -3.71
N LEU A 84 6.17 2.94 -3.21
CA LEU A 84 7.01 1.84 -2.72
C LEU A 84 7.88 1.27 -3.85
N SER A 85 7.31 1.08 -5.04
CA SER A 85 8.05 0.60 -6.21
C SER A 85 9.16 1.56 -6.64
N GLN A 86 8.94 2.87 -6.49
CA GLN A 86 9.96 3.88 -6.71
C GLN A 86 11.07 3.81 -5.66
N LYS A 87 10.72 3.73 -4.36
CA LYS A 87 11.71 3.56 -3.28
C LYS A 87 12.57 2.30 -3.44
N ILE A 88 11.98 1.19 -3.89
CA ILE A 88 12.72 -0.04 -4.21
C ILE A 88 13.71 0.20 -5.35
N ARG A 89 13.29 0.89 -6.41
CA ARG A 89 14.18 1.27 -7.53
C ARG A 89 15.32 2.17 -7.05
N ASP A 90 15.04 3.18 -6.24
CA ASP A 90 16.03 4.09 -5.68
C ASP A 90 17.04 3.33 -4.80
N THR A 91 16.56 2.39 -3.97
CA THR A 91 17.40 1.53 -3.14
C THR A 91 18.31 0.63 -3.98
N ARG A 92 17.78 0.04 -5.07
CA ARG A 92 18.58 -0.77 -6.01
C ARG A 92 19.65 0.07 -6.70
N HIS A 93 19.30 1.30 -7.11
CA HIS A 93 20.25 2.24 -7.71
C HIS A 93 21.35 2.62 -6.72
N SER A 94 21.00 2.98 -5.48
CA SER A 94 21.97 3.28 -4.41
C SER A 94 22.94 2.13 -4.14
N ARG A 95 22.43 0.89 -4.11
CA ARG A 95 23.29 -0.32 -3.99
C ARG A 95 24.25 -0.45 -5.17
N SER A 96 23.79 -0.24 -6.40
CA SER A 96 24.65 -0.27 -7.60
C SER A 96 25.75 0.80 -7.56
N VAL A 97 25.41 2.03 -7.17
CA VAL A 97 26.38 3.12 -6.98
C VAL A 97 27.41 2.75 -5.91
N SER A 98 26.97 2.18 -4.80
CA SER A 98 27.86 1.72 -3.72
C SER A 98 28.81 0.60 -4.18
N THR A 99 28.31 -0.36 -4.98
CA THR A 99 29.16 -1.40 -5.58
C THR A 99 30.19 -0.82 -6.54
N ASN A 100 29.80 0.14 -7.38
CA ASN A 100 30.72 0.83 -8.29
C ASN A 100 31.77 1.62 -7.50
N TYR A 101 31.37 2.33 -6.44
CA TYR A 101 32.31 3.03 -5.54
C TYR A 101 33.31 2.07 -4.91
N ASN A 102 32.84 0.92 -4.40
CA ASN A 102 33.71 -0.13 -3.85
C ASN A 102 34.64 -0.77 -4.90
N ALA A 103 34.23 -0.83 -6.17
CA ALA A 103 35.09 -1.27 -7.26
C ALA A 103 36.17 -0.21 -7.56
N TYR A 104 35.80 1.08 -7.61
CA TYR A 104 36.75 2.18 -7.79
C TYR A 104 37.82 2.21 -6.70
N THR A 105 37.45 2.04 -5.43
CA THR A 105 38.41 2.01 -4.31
C THR A 105 39.32 0.77 -4.32
N ARG A 106 38.90 -0.33 -4.94
CA ARG A 106 39.75 -1.52 -5.15
C ARG A 106 40.72 -1.39 -6.32
N ILE A 107 40.32 -0.69 -7.38
CA ILE A 107 41.14 -0.50 -8.60
C ILE A 107 42.15 0.65 -8.40
N MET A 108 41.79 1.68 -7.63
CA MET A 108 42.71 2.70 -7.12
C MET A 108 42.61 2.75 -5.59
N PRO A 109 43.36 1.89 -4.85
CA PRO A 109 43.56 2.14 -3.44
C PRO A 109 44.29 3.48 -3.32
N TYR A 110 43.89 4.31 -2.36
CA TYR A 110 44.46 5.63 -2.04
C TYR A 110 45.94 5.58 -1.58
N GLY A 111 46.77 4.74 -2.20
CA GLY A 111 48.21 4.60 -1.97
C GLY A 111 49.07 4.82 -3.22
N ALA A 112 48.50 4.93 -4.43
CA ALA A 112 49.29 5.16 -5.66
C ALA A 112 49.65 6.63 -5.94
N PHE A 113 49.15 7.58 -5.14
CA PHE A 113 49.38 9.03 -5.33
C PHE A 113 50.13 9.71 -4.18
N ILE A 114 50.51 8.98 -3.13
CA ILE A 114 51.36 9.50 -2.03
C ILE A 114 52.76 8.90 -2.15
N ASP A 115 53.38 8.92 -3.34
CA ASP A 115 54.83 8.71 -3.45
C ASP A 115 55.45 9.35 -4.71
N GLN A 116 54.97 10.54 -5.09
CA GLN A 116 55.66 11.37 -6.08
C GLN A 116 55.60 12.84 -5.67
N LYS A 117 56.34 13.18 -4.60
CA LYS A 117 57.10 14.43 -4.39
C LYS A 117 57.35 14.63 -2.89
N LYS A 118 58.47 14.11 -2.41
CA LYS A 118 59.57 14.92 -1.84
C LYS A 118 60.79 14.06 -1.55
#